data_AF-A0A2V6G108-F1
#
_entry.id   AF-A0A2V6G108-F1
#
_cell.length_a   1.000
_cell.length_b   1.000
_cell.length_c   1.000
_cell.angle_alpha   90.00
_cell.angle_beta   90.00
_cell.angle_gamma   90.00
#
_symmetry.space_group_name_H-M   'P 1'
#
loop_
_entity.id
_entity.type
_entity.pdbx_description
1 polymer ?
#
loop_
_entity_poly.entity_id
_entity_poly.type
_entity_poly.pdbx_seq_one_letter_code
_entity_poly.pdbx_strand_id
1 'polypeptide(L)'
;MKNMHPKNIRNDGYTAAELAVATAVMAILGIVVFNVLNSGMILYAKNAAVNSAHEEAREGVNRLTRDIHAAVSVPQLRSGSHDTNYTASGSYTVVSSAPVNGAAPTAAGVSFQDVVQGSPDYVWQDPNNSNLILIKDPGDQPTAGMRLVVPFWGIEDDIYKVTASGTTNHSNVFLQNGGDQTVASKARKFGQGTYQGWTSPYAITYYTERMLYVVENGSYIADSQGPWIYSNGQYVAYTSGNMQRYRYENGQLNLYRQRYSSNGSPSNAYFYWTHVATVARYISSPQPFYVPLNSGGTPDTRYVGVNLTARDPSSSNRGYLATASLLNTQIDYRSRICLYQ
;
A
#
# COMPACT_ATOMS: atom_id res chain seq x y z
N MET A 1 -21.16 38.79 -79.35
CA MET A 1 -21.35 39.28 -77.96
C MET A 1 -22.72 38.81 -77.48
N LYS A 2 -22.82 38.25 -76.26
CA LYS A 2 -24.09 37.75 -75.71
C LYS A 2 -24.43 38.59 -74.48
N ASN A 3 -25.45 39.43 -74.58
CA ASN A 3 -25.79 40.40 -73.53
C ASN A 3 -26.25 39.67 -72.27
N MET A 4 -25.47 39.75 -71.19
CA MET A 4 -25.91 39.35 -69.86
C MET A 4 -26.82 40.43 -69.28
N HIS A 5 -28.05 40.05 -68.96
CA HIS A 5 -29.03 40.94 -68.33
C HIS A 5 -28.59 41.24 -66.88
N PRO A 6 -28.48 42.51 -66.46
CA PRO A 6 -28.21 42.83 -65.06
C PRO A 6 -29.40 42.41 -64.21
N LYS A 7 -29.19 41.43 -63.32
CA LYS A 7 -30.23 40.90 -62.44
C LYS A 7 -30.34 41.83 -61.23
N ASN A 8 -31.28 42.77 -61.27
CA ASN A 8 -31.54 43.70 -60.16
C ASN A 8 -31.88 42.92 -58.88
N ILE A 9 -30.99 42.96 -57.90
CA ILE A 9 -31.20 42.41 -56.56
C ILE A 9 -32.09 43.41 -55.81
N ARG A 10 -33.33 43.01 -55.50
CA ARG A 10 -34.20 43.81 -54.63
C ARG A 10 -33.77 43.64 -53.19
N ASN A 11 -33.39 44.74 -52.55
CA ASN A 11 -33.16 44.80 -51.11
C ASN A 11 -34.50 45.10 -50.41
N ASP A 12 -35.40 44.13 -50.40
CA ASP A 12 -36.61 44.20 -49.58
C ASP A 12 -36.22 43.87 -48.12
N GLY A 13 -36.54 44.77 -47.18
CA GLY A 13 -36.11 44.65 -45.78
C GLY A 13 -36.87 43.56 -45.02
N TYR A 14 -36.16 42.76 -44.24
CA TYR A 14 -36.75 41.68 -43.43
C TYR A 14 -37.77 42.21 -42.41
N THR A 15 -38.86 41.47 -42.25
CA THR A 15 -39.90 41.75 -41.27
C THR A 15 -39.47 41.31 -39.86
N ALA A 16 -40.02 41.97 -38.84
CA ALA A 16 -39.74 41.61 -37.44
C ALA A 16 -40.13 40.16 -37.09
N ALA A 17 -41.12 39.58 -37.80
CA ALA A 17 -41.53 38.19 -37.64
C ALA A 17 -40.44 37.20 -38.14
N GLU A 18 -39.81 37.48 -39.28
CA GLU A 18 -38.73 36.64 -39.82
C GLU A 18 -37.50 36.65 -38.89
N LEU A 19 -37.17 37.83 -38.32
CA LEU A 19 -36.11 37.94 -37.31
C LEU A 19 -36.43 37.12 -36.04
N ALA A 20 -37.69 37.15 -35.56
CA ALA A 20 -38.10 36.38 -34.40
C ALA A 20 -38.01 34.86 -34.64
N VAL A 21 -38.45 34.37 -35.80
CA VAL A 21 -38.34 32.96 -36.19
C VAL A 21 -36.88 32.53 -36.33
N ALA A 22 -36.04 33.32 -37.01
CA ALA A 22 -34.61 33.04 -37.13
C ALA A 22 -33.92 32.95 -35.75
N THR A 23 -34.24 33.88 -34.84
CA THR A 23 -33.72 33.88 -33.47
C THR A 23 -34.16 32.64 -32.69
N ALA A 24 -35.43 32.24 -32.80
CA ALA A 24 -35.95 31.04 -32.14
C ALA A 24 -35.30 29.74 -32.65
N VAL A 25 -35.12 29.61 -33.96
CA VAL A 25 -34.43 28.46 -34.57
C VAL A 25 -32.96 28.38 -34.12
N MET A 26 -32.25 29.51 -34.08
CA MET A 26 -30.88 29.58 -33.58
C MET A 26 -30.78 29.23 -32.09
N ALA A 27 -31.75 29.66 -31.26
CA ALA A 27 -31.79 29.29 -29.84
C ALA A 27 -32.00 27.78 -29.65
N ILE A 28 -32.93 27.16 -30.39
CA ILE A 28 -33.19 25.71 -30.34
C ILE A 28 -31.95 24.92 -30.79
N LEU A 29 -31.33 25.31 -31.92
CA LEU A 29 -30.09 24.68 -32.40
C LEU A 29 -28.95 24.83 -31.39
N GLY A 30 -28.79 26.01 -30.78
CA GLY A 30 -27.81 26.26 -29.73
C GLY A 30 -28.00 25.34 -28.52
N ILE A 31 -29.23 25.15 -28.05
CA ILE A 31 -29.56 24.23 -26.95
C ILE A 31 -29.24 22.77 -27.33
N VAL A 32 -29.61 22.33 -28.54
CA VAL A 32 -29.32 20.96 -29.00
C VAL A 32 -27.80 20.71 -29.09
N VAL A 33 -27.06 21.63 -29.72
CA VAL A 33 -25.60 21.54 -29.84
C VAL A 33 -24.91 21.57 -28.47
N PHE A 34 -25.35 22.45 -27.56
CA PHE A 34 -24.83 22.50 -26.19
C PHE A 34 -25.10 21.19 -25.43
N ASN A 35 -26.29 20.63 -25.55
CA ASN A 35 -26.64 19.36 -24.90
C ASN A 35 -25.81 18.20 -25.43
N VAL A 36 -25.54 18.15 -26.74
CA VAL A 36 -24.65 17.15 -27.35
C VAL A 36 -23.19 17.36 -26.90
N LEU A 37 -22.70 18.59 -26.82
CA LEU A 37 -21.34 18.90 -26.35
C LEU A 37 -21.13 18.59 -24.87
N ASN A 38 -22.07 18.96 -23.99
CA ASN A 38 -22.04 18.57 -22.58
C ASN A 38 -22.15 17.03 -22.44
N SER A 39 -23.03 16.43 -23.24
CA SER A 39 -23.12 14.98 -23.45
C SER A 39 -21.98 14.38 -24.29
N GLY A 40 -20.94 15.18 -24.61
CA GLY A 40 -19.71 14.77 -25.29
C GLY A 40 -18.48 14.87 -24.38
N MET A 41 -18.29 15.99 -23.67
CA MET A 41 -17.13 16.23 -22.80
C MET A 41 -17.07 15.28 -21.60
N ILE A 42 -18.21 14.92 -21.03
CA ILE A 42 -18.22 14.18 -19.76
C ILE A 42 -18.12 12.65 -19.95
N LEU A 43 -18.43 12.09 -21.14
CA LEU A 43 -18.14 10.68 -21.47
C LEU A 43 -16.63 10.50 -21.62
N TYR A 44 -15.98 11.50 -22.21
CA TYR A 44 -14.55 11.55 -22.34
C TYR A 44 -13.87 11.63 -20.96
N ALA A 45 -14.33 12.53 -20.07
CA ALA A 45 -13.84 12.59 -18.69
C ALA A 45 -14.05 11.29 -17.90
N LYS A 46 -15.13 10.54 -18.17
CA LYS A 46 -15.36 9.20 -17.58
C LYS A 46 -14.34 8.18 -18.02
N ASN A 47 -14.15 8.05 -19.34
CA ASN A 47 -13.24 7.07 -19.90
C ASN A 47 -11.80 7.39 -19.46
N ALA A 48 -11.45 8.67 -19.36
CA ALA A 48 -10.19 9.11 -18.76
C ALA A 48 -10.06 8.71 -17.28
N ALA A 49 -11.09 8.94 -16.45
CA ALA A 49 -11.08 8.57 -15.03
C ALA A 49 -11.01 7.05 -14.80
N VAL A 50 -11.78 6.25 -15.56
CA VAL A 50 -11.76 4.78 -15.49
C VAL A 50 -10.41 4.23 -15.92
N ASN A 51 -9.83 4.75 -17.01
CA ASN A 51 -8.50 4.34 -17.45
C ASN A 51 -7.42 4.71 -16.42
N SER A 52 -7.53 5.88 -15.77
CA SER A 52 -6.64 6.28 -14.67
C SER A 52 -6.74 5.33 -13.49
N ALA A 53 -7.96 5.01 -13.03
CA ALA A 53 -8.17 4.10 -11.90
C ALA A 53 -7.68 2.67 -12.19
N HIS A 54 -7.80 2.19 -13.45
CA HIS A 54 -7.24 0.90 -13.86
C HIS A 54 -5.70 0.90 -13.86
N GLU A 55 -5.06 1.98 -14.31
CA GLU A 55 -3.60 2.08 -14.30
C GLU A 55 -3.03 2.22 -12.88
N GLU A 56 -3.69 2.99 -12.00
CA GLU A 56 -3.30 3.11 -10.59
C GLU A 56 -3.54 1.80 -9.81
N ALA A 57 -4.62 1.07 -10.09
CA ALA A 57 -4.84 -0.27 -9.54
C ALA A 57 -3.75 -1.25 -9.99
N ARG A 58 -3.32 -1.17 -11.25
CA ARG A 58 -2.20 -1.95 -11.80
C ARG A 58 -0.89 -1.60 -11.12
N GLU A 59 -0.62 -0.31 -10.87
CA GLU A 59 0.57 0.11 -10.12
C GLU A 59 0.55 -0.40 -8.67
N GLY A 60 -0.61 -0.33 -8.00
CA GLY A 60 -0.81 -0.90 -6.66
C GLY A 60 -0.52 -2.41 -6.60
N VAL A 61 -1.00 -3.16 -7.59
CA VAL A 61 -0.69 -4.60 -7.72
C VAL A 61 0.79 -4.84 -8.00
N ASN A 62 1.44 -4.01 -8.83
CA ASN A 62 2.88 -4.14 -9.11
C ASN A 62 3.73 -3.88 -7.87
N ARG A 63 3.37 -2.89 -7.03
CA ARG A 63 4.03 -2.62 -5.74
C ARG A 63 3.82 -3.77 -4.76
N LEU A 64 2.57 -4.22 -4.59
CA LEU A 64 2.25 -5.40 -3.77
C LEU A 64 3.06 -6.64 -4.22
N THR A 65 3.16 -6.89 -5.53
CA THR A 65 3.96 -8.00 -6.09
C THR A 65 5.45 -7.83 -5.79
N ARG A 66 6.01 -6.62 -5.92
CA ARG A 66 7.41 -6.35 -5.56
C ARG A 66 7.66 -6.61 -4.07
N ASP A 67 6.79 -6.14 -3.20
CA ASP A 67 6.95 -6.24 -1.75
C ASP A 67 6.74 -7.70 -1.29
N ILE A 68 5.85 -8.44 -1.96
CA ILE A 68 5.73 -9.91 -1.86
C ILE A 68 7.02 -10.63 -2.25
N HIS A 69 7.69 -10.20 -3.33
CA HIS A 69 8.95 -10.80 -3.80
C HIS A 69 10.18 -10.40 -2.96
N ALA A 70 10.10 -9.29 -2.21
CA ALA A 70 11.12 -8.86 -1.25
C ALA A 70 11.01 -9.62 0.09
N ALA A 71 9.83 -10.20 0.38
CA ALA A 71 9.55 -10.84 1.65
C ALA A 71 10.51 -12.00 1.97
N VAL A 72 11.11 -11.96 3.17
CA VAL A 72 12.10 -12.95 3.62
C VAL A 72 11.47 -14.27 4.06
N SER A 73 10.17 -14.26 4.40
CA SER A 73 9.48 -15.40 5.00
C SER A 73 8.08 -15.65 4.44
N VAL A 74 7.48 -16.78 4.85
CA VAL A 74 6.15 -17.22 4.38
C VAL A 74 5.07 -16.20 4.77
N PRO A 75 4.26 -15.71 3.81
CA PRO A 75 3.13 -14.82 4.10
C PRO A 75 2.15 -15.42 5.09
N GLN A 76 1.66 -14.61 6.02
CA GLN A 76 0.68 -15.05 7.03
C GLN A 76 -0.64 -14.32 6.87
N LEU A 77 -1.73 -15.09 6.78
CA LEU A 77 -3.10 -14.57 6.82
C LEU A 77 -3.39 -13.93 8.20
N ARG A 78 -4.17 -12.85 8.20
CA ARG A 78 -4.45 -12.00 9.36
C ARG A 78 -5.94 -11.66 9.44
N SER A 79 -6.46 -11.59 10.66
CA SER A 79 -7.85 -11.20 10.91
C SER A 79 -8.10 -9.73 10.55
N GLY A 80 -9.38 -9.34 10.45
CA GLY A 80 -9.81 -8.01 9.99
C GLY A 80 -10.26 -7.05 11.08
N SER A 81 -10.10 -7.44 12.35
CA SER A 81 -10.42 -6.60 13.50
C SER A 81 -9.13 -6.31 14.25
N HIS A 82 -8.90 -5.03 14.55
CA HIS A 82 -7.88 -4.60 15.50
C HIS A 82 -8.40 -4.79 16.95
N ASP A 83 -7.50 -4.70 17.94
CA ASP A 83 -7.92 -4.46 19.34
C ASP A 83 -8.28 -2.98 19.51
N THR A 84 -9.34 -2.73 20.27
CA THR A 84 -9.91 -1.43 20.66
C THR A 84 -8.90 -0.34 21.07
N ASN A 85 -7.68 -0.71 21.46
CA ASN A 85 -6.62 0.20 21.90
C ASN A 85 -5.68 0.67 20.77
N TYR A 86 -5.85 0.21 19.53
CA TYR A 86 -4.98 0.54 18.38
C TYR A 86 -3.47 0.30 18.64
N THR A 87 -3.12 -0.66 19.50
CA THR A 87 -1.75 -0.98 19.86
C THR A 87 -1.03 -1.71 18.72
N ALA A 88 -0.11 -1.00 18.08
CA ALA A 88 0.52 -1.35 16.80
C ALA A 88 1.24 -2.72 16.74
N SER A 89 1.57 -3.34 17.89
CA SER A 89 2.35 -4.59 17.94
C SER A 89 1.51 -5.88 17.91
N GLY A 90 0.19 -5.83 18.20
CA GLY A 90 -0.59 -7.06 18.44
C GLY A 90 -2.04 -7.13 17.94
N SER A 91 -2.57 -6.06 17.34
CA SER A 91 -4.01 -5.93 17.05
C SER A 91 -4.61 -6.99 16.12
N TYR A 92 -3.88 -7.46 15.10
CA TYR A 92 -4.43 -8.40 14.09
C TYR A 92 -3.89 -9.81 14.29
N THR A 93 -4.74 -10.72 14.75
CA THR A 93 -4.39 -12.13 15.01
C THR A 93 -4.06 -12.90 13.74
N VAL A 94 -3.12 -13.87 13.84
CA VAL A 94 -2.79 -14.78 12.73
C VAL A 94 -3.96 -15.73 12.49
N VAL A 95 -4.40 -15.81 11.24
CA VAL A 95 -5.42 -16.78 10.79
C VAL A 95 -4.72 -18.05 10.33
N SER A 96 -5.27 -19.20 10.70
CA SER A 96 -4.73 -20.51 10.28
C SER A 96 -4.74 -20.63 8.75
N SER A 97 -3.61 -21.07 8.19
CA SER A 97 -3.51 -21.43 6.77
C SER A 97 -4.04 -22.83 6.45
N ALA A 98 -4.58 -23.57 7.44
CA ALA A 98 -5.19 -24.87 7.22
C ALA A 98 -6.55 -24.75 6.49
N PRO A 99 -6.87 -25.66 5.55
CA PRO A 99 -8.17 -25.66 4.89
C PRO A 99 -9.28 -26.07 5.86
N VAL A 100 -10.44 -25.43 5.74
CA VAL A 100 -11.64 -25.77 6.50
C VAL A 100 -12.65 -26.39 5.53
N ASN A 101 -13.06 -27.64 5.78
CA ASN A 101 -13.96 -28.40 4.92
C ASN A 101 -13.52 -28.48 3.44
N GLY A 102 -12.20 -28.52 3.18
CA GLY A 102 -11.63 -28.56 1.82
C GLY A 102 -11.65 -27.21 1.08
N ALA A 103 -12.12 -26.12 1.70
CA ALA A 103 -11.99 -24.77 1.17
C ALA A 103 -10.66 -24.14 1.58
N ALA A 104 -10.08 -23.33 0.70
CA ALA A 104 -8.96 -22.46 1.02
C ALA A 104 -9.36 -21.47 2.15
N PRO A 105 -8.52 -21.27 3.18
CA PRO A 105 -8.81 -20.28 4.21
C PRO A 105 -8.71 -18.87 3.63
N THR A 106 -9.76 -18.08 3.86
CA THR A 106 -9.85 -16.67 3.47
C THR A 106 -9.65 -15.76 4.68
N ALA A 107 -9.04 -14.60 4.46
CA ALA A 107 -8.74 -13.64 5.52
C ALA A 107 -8.84 -12.20 5.02
N ALA A 108 -9.19 -11.32 5.96
CA ALA A 108 -9.28 -9.88 5.74
C ALA A 108 -7.91 -9.25 5.47
N GLY A 109 -6.84 -9.80 6.06
CA GLY A 109 -5.48 -9.33 5.84
C GLY A 109 -4.47 -10.41 5.49
N VAL A 110 -3.33 -9.96 4.98
CA VAL A 110 -2.10 -10.74 4.79
C VAL A 110 -0.92 -9.92 5.29
N SER A 111 0.03 -10.56 5.95
CA SER A 111 1.27 -9.94 6.43
C SER A 111 2.49 -10.59 5.79
N PHE A 112 3.42 -9.75 5.38
CA PHE A 112 4.74 -10.09 4.85
C PHE A 112 5.82 -9.67 5.85
N GLN A 113 7.05 -10.13 5.66
CA GLN A 113 8.19 -9.76 6.51
C GLN A 113 9.28 -9.17 5.61
N ASP A 114 9.49 -7.86 5.71
CA ASP A 114 10.49 -7.13 4.94
C ASP A 114 11.69 -6.77 5.84
N VAL A 115 12.89 -6.65 5.28
CA VAL A 115 14.10 -6.35 6.05
C VAL A 115 14.09 -4.89 6.48
N VAL A 116 14.25 -4.66 7.79
CA VAL A 116 14.31 -3.30 8.36
C VAL A 116 15.46 -2.52 7.72
N GLN A 117 15.17 -1.29 7.29
CA GLN A 117 16.15 -0.40 6.68
C GLN A 117 17.28 -0.09 7.68
N GLY A 118 18.50 -0.56 7.39
CA GLY A 118 19.66 -0.36 8.27
C GLY A 118 20.39 -1.66 8.62
N SER A 119 19.68 -2.80 8.60
CA SER A 119 20.31 -4.13 8.60
C SER A 119 21.22 -4.31 7.35
N PRO A 120 22.25 -5.18 7.39
CA PRO A 120 22.56 -6.19 8.40
C PRO A 120 23.10 -5.63 9.71
N ASP A 121 22.61 -6.22 10.79
CA ASP A 121 23.09 -6.01 12.15
C ASP A 121 23.97 -7.18 12.59
N TYR A 122 24.41 -7.15 13.84
CA TYR A 122 25.27 -8.18 14.42
C TYR A 122 24.76 -8.64 15.78
N VAL A 123 24.96 -9.93 16.05
CA VAL A 123 24.56 -10.57 17.32
C VAL A 123 25.75 -11.17 18.08
N TRP A 124 25.68 -11.05 19.41
CA TRP A 124 26.61 -11.60 20.40
C TRP A 124 25.83 -12.29 21.53
N GLN A 125 26.53 -13.05 22.37
CA GLN A 125 26.06 -13.39 23.71
C GLN A 125 26.22 -12.16 24.63
N ASP A 126 25.23 -11.87 25.46
CA ASP A 126 25.31 -10.80 26.46
C ASP A 126 26.48 -11.08 27.45
N PRO A 127 27.32 -10.09 27.78
CA PRO A 127 28.50 -10.32 28.60
C PRO A 127 28.17 -10.61 30.07
N ASN A 128 27.01 -10.14 30.55
CA ASN A 128 26.52 -10.27 31.92
C ASN A 128 25.59 -11.48 32.10
N ASN A 129 24.96 -11.99 31.04
CA ASN A 129 24.05 -13.13 31.10
C ASN A 129 24.24 -14.09 29.91
N SER A 130 24.73 -15.31 30.18
CA SER A 130 24.99 -16.33 29.16
C SER A 130 23.76 -16.83 28.40
N ASN A 131 22.55 -16.54 28.89
CA ASN A 131 21.30 -16.99 28.30
C ASN A 131 20.66 -15.92 27.42
N LEU A 132 21.22 -14.70 27.35
CA LEU A 132 20.71 -13.61 26.55
C LEU A 132 21.58 -13.36 25.32
N ILE A 133 20.91 -12.89 24.28
CA ILE A 133 21.57 -12.39 23.07
C ILE A 133 21.51 -10.87 23.07
N LEU A 134 22.60 -10.28 22.60
CA LEU A 134 22.81 -8.85 22.54
C LEU A 134 23.03 -8.48 21.08
N ILE A 135 22.28 -7.50 20.63
CA ILE A 135 22.24 -7.04 19.24
C ILE A 135 22.67 -5.59 19.22
N LYS A 136 23.56 -5.24 18.29
CA LYS A 136 23.96 -3.86 18.09
C LYS A 136 22.95 -3.17 17.18
N ASP A 137 22.29 -2.15 17.71
CA ASP A 137 21.25 -1.35 17.06
C ASP A 137 21.72 0.11 16.93
N PRO A 138 22.57 0.46 15.94
CA PRO A 138 23.15 1.79 15.82
C PRO A 138 22.17 2.85 15.26
N GLY A 139 20.92 2.46 14.99
CA GLY A 139 19.85 3.30 14.46
C GLY A 139 18.51 2.92 15.07
N ASP A 140 17.76 2.05 14.39
CA ASP A 140 16.45 1.58 14.85
C ASP A 140 16.59 0.35 15.76
N GLN A 141 16.02 0.44 16.97
CA GLN A 141 16.05 -0.66 17.94
C GLN A 141 15.02 -1.74 17.56
N PRO A 142 15.34 -3.03 17.71
CA PRO A 142 14.36 -4.08 17.50
C PRO A 142 13.19 -3.93 18.48
N THR A 143 11.98 -4.27 18.04
CA THR A 143 10.76 -4.21 18.87
C THR A 143 10.06 -5.56 18.91
N ALA A 144 9.16 -5.74 19.89
CA ALA A 144 8.30 -6.92 19.90
C ALA A 144 7.34 -6.91 18.69
N GLY A 145 7.18 -8.07 18.05
CA GLY A 145 6.41 -8.25 16.80
C GLY A 145 7.27 -8.31 15.53
N MET A 146 8.49 -7.77 15.56
CA MET A 146 9.50 -8.02 14.53
C MET A 146 9.97 -9.48 14.57
N ARG A 147 10.66 -9.95 13.51
CA ARG A 147 11.29 -11.26 13.47
C ARG A 147 12.79 -11.16 13.33
N LEU A 148 13.49 -12.04 14.03
CA LEU A 148 14.94 -12.15 14.00
C LEU A 148 15.33 -13.26 13.02
N VAL A 149 16.15 -12.91 12.03
CA VAL A 149 16.78 -13.86 11.11
C VAL A 149 18.28 -13.91 11.41
N VAL A 150 18.77 -15.12 11.75
CA VAL A 150 20.20 -15.40 11.97
C VAL A 150 20.63 -16.54 11.04
N PRO A 151 20.97 -16.24 9.76
CA PRO A 151 21.20 -17.26 8.74
C PRO A 151 22.32 -18.24 9.11
N PHE A 152 23.34 -17.78 9.83
CA PHE A 152 24.50 -18.58 10.24
C PHE A 152 24.14 -19.82 11.08
N TRP A 153 23.00 -19.81 11.78
CA TRP A 153 22.50 -20.94 12.55
C TRP A 153 21.15 -21.47 12.06
N GLY A 154 20.62 -20.96 10.95
CA GLY A 154 19.29 -21.32 10.44
C GLY A 154 18.15 -20.95 11.39
N ILE A 155 18.31 -19.86 12.16
CA ILE A 155 17.32 -19.40 13.13
C ILE A 155 16.49 -18.29 12.50
N GLU A 156 15.18 -18.47 12.50
CA GLU A 156 14.19 -17.49 12.06
C GLU A 156 13.02 -17.58 13.05
N ASP A 157 12.83 -16.55 13.88
CA ASP A 157 11.84 -16.59 14.96
C ASP A 157 11.30 -15.20 15.33
N ASP A 158 10.05 -15.13 15.78
CA ASP A 158 9.40 -13.86 16.13
C ASP A 158 9.90 -13.36 17.50
N ILE A 159 10.16 -12.05 17.59
CA ILE A 159 10.60 -11.36 18.80
C ILE A 159 9.36 -11.06 19.66
N TYR A 160 9.26 -11.70 20.82
CA TYR A 160 8.14 -11.43 21.74
C TYR A 160 8.46 -10.35 22.78
N LYS A 161 9.74 -10.05 23.00
CA LYS A 161 10.21 -9.08 23.99
C LYS A 161 11.59 -8.52 23.61
N VAL A 162 11.78 -7.24 23.89
CA VAL A 162 13.08 -6.55 23.84
C VAL A 162 13.28 -5.80 25.16
N THR A 163 14.52 -5.75 25.62
CA THR A 163 14.94 -4.93 26.78
C THR A 163 16.23 -4.20 26.45
N ALA A 164 16.35 -2.94 26.89
CA ALA A 164 17.60 -2.19 26.80
C ALA A 164 18.76 -3.01 27.40
N SER A 165 19.86 -3.12 26.67
CA SER A 165 21.07 -3.77 27.18
C SER A 165 21.76 -2.88 28.22
N GLY A 166 22.66 -3.47 29.01
CA GLY A 166 23.53 -2.72 29.93
C GLY A 166 24.58 -1.84 29.24
N THR A 167 24.65 -1.88 27.90
CA THR A 167 25.57 -1.11 27.06
C THR A 167 24.81 -0.25 26.05
N THR A 168 25.20 1.01 25.90
CA THR A 168 24.65 1.97 24.92
C THR A 168 24.67 1.40 23.49
N ASN A 169 23.62 1.65 22.71
CA ASN A 169 23.41 1.16 21.33
C ASN A 169 23.47 -0.37 21.21
N HIS A 170 22.90 -1.07 22.21
CA HIS A 170 22.60 -2.48 22.09
C HIS A 170 21.24 -2.84 22.74
N SER A 171 20.54 -3.80 22.15
CA SER A 171 19.27 -4.36 22.65
C SER A 171 19.38 -5.85 22.93
N ASN A 172 18.78 -6.29 24.04
CA ASN A 172 18.64 -7.71 24.36
C ASN A 172 17.28 -8.20 23.90
N VAL A 173 17.28 -9.26 23.08
CA VAL A 173 16.10 -9.76 22.35
C VAL A 173 15.75 -11.18 22.80
N PHE A 174 14.46 -11.46 22.92
CA PHE A 174 13.93 -12.77 23.32
C PHE A 174 13.02 -13.31 22.21
N LEU A 175 13.21 -14.58 21.85
CA LEU A 175 12.54 -15.23 20.72
C LEU A 175 11.50 -16.25 21.17
N GLN A 176 10.37 -16.32 20.45
CA GLN A 176 9.17 -16.99 20.93
C GLN A 176 9.31 -18.52 21.08
N ASN A 177 10.23 -19.15 20.33
CA ASN A 177 10.52 -20.58 20.36
C ASN A 177 11.92 -20.91 20.92
N GLY A 178 12.55 -19.98 21.66
CA GLY A 178 13.84 -20.21 22.32
C GLY A 178 15.06 -20.17 21.38
N GLY A 179 14.91 -19.61 20.17
CA GLY A 179 16.03 -19.45 19.24
C GLY A 179 17.15 -18.55 19.80
N ASP A 180 16.82 -17.60 20.66
CA ASP A 180 17.75 -16.78 21.44
C ASP A 180 18.71 -17.62 22.29
N GLN A 181 18.24 -18.65 22.98
CA GLN A 181 19.12 -19.53 23.76
C GLN A 181 20.07 -20.34 22.87
N THR A 182 19.60 -20.74 21.68
CA THR A 182 20.40 -21.44 20.68
C THR A 182 21.48 -20.54 20.07
N VAL A 183 21.19 -19.25 19.88
CA VAL A 183 22.17 -18.23 19.53
C VAL A 183 23.14 -17.99 20.69
N ALA A 184 22.66 -17.72 21.90
CA ALA A 184 23.47 -17.36 23.06
C ALA A 184 24.49 -18.44 23.42
N SER A 185 24.12 -19.72 23.33
CA SER A 185 25.02 -20.86 23.58
C SER A 185 26.13 -21.03 22.54
N LYS A 186 26.00 -20.41 21.36
CA LYS A 186 26.96 -20.53 20.23
C LYS A 186 27.71 -19.23 19.94
N ALA A 187 27.11 -18.08 20.25
CA ALA A 187 27.69 -16.76 20.05
C ALA A 187 28.87 -16.49 21.00
N ARG A 188 29.84 -15.69 20.58
CA ARG A 188 30.85 -15.14 21.50
C ARG A 188 30.23 -14.06 22.38
N LYS A 189 30.72 -13.97 23.62
CA LYS A 189 30.43 -12.85 24.52
C LYS A 189 30.88 -11.54 23.89
N PHE A 190 30.01 -10.54 23.96
CA PHE A 190 30.40 -9.16 23.67
C PHE A 190 31.62 -8.76 24.53
N GLY A 191 32.59 -8.05 23.95
CA GLY A 191 33.84 -7.69 24.66
C GLY A 191 34.91 -8.79 24.72
N GLN A 192 34.60 -10.06 24.44
CA GLN A 192 35.55 -11.17 24.64
C GLN A 192 36.26 -11.60 23.35
N GLY A 193 37.57 -11.31 23.27
CA GLY A 193 38.45 -11.69 22.16
C GLY A 193 38.65 -10.56 21.15
N THR A 194 39.77 -9.85 21.29
CA THR A 194 40.23 -8.86 20.31
C THR A 194 40.81 -9.55 19.08
N TYR A 195 40.20 -9.33 17.92
CA TYR A 195 40.88 -9.50 16.63
C TYR A 195 41.12 -8.10 16.07
N GLN A 196 42.39 -7.68 16.01
CA GLN A 196 42.83 -6.35 15.57
C GLN A 196 42.11 -5.16 16.25
N GLY A 197 41.86 -5.24 17.57
CA GLY A 197 41.37 -4.11 18.37
C GLY A 197 39.87 -3.81 18.23
N TRP A 198 39.15 -4.50 17.35
CA TRP A 198 37.69 -4.48 17.31
C TRP A 198 37.12 -5.71 18.02
N THR A 199 36.03 -5.52 18.76
CA THR A 199 35.18 -6.63 19.26
C THR A 199 34.49 -7.28 18.06
N SER A 200 35.10 -8.34 17.51
CA SER A 200 34.60 -8.94 16.28
C SER A 200 33.14 -9.39 16.44
N PRO A 201 32.24 -9.01 15.52
CA PRO A 201 30.89 -9.54 15.50
C PRO A 201 30.92 -11.05 15.29
N TYR A 202 30.02 -11.78 15.94
CA TYR A 202 30.00 -13.25 15.82
C TYR A 202 29.24 -13.71 14.58
N ALA A 203 28.02 -13.21 14.38
CA ALA A 203 27.19 -13.53 13.23
C ALA A 203 26.48 -12.28 12.71
N ILE A 204 26.29 -12.24 11.39
CA ILE A 204 25.39 -11.30 10.72
C ILE A 204 23.95 -11.71 11.02
N THR A 205 23.10 -10.72 11.26
CA THR A 205 21.69 -10.91 11.56
C THR A 205 20.84 -9.81 10.94
N TYR A 206 19.54 -10.05 10.83
CA TYR A 206 18.58 -9.12 10.24
C TYR A 206 17.33 -9.08 11.11
N TYR A 207 16.77 -7.88 11.30
CA TYR A 207 15.40 -7.72 11.76
C TYR A 207 14.49 -7.59 10.55
N THR A 208 13.34 -8.24 10.60
CA THR A 208 12.27 -8.00 9.66
C THR A 208 11.07 -7.39 10.36
N GLU A 209 10.51 -6.35 9.75
CA GLU A 209 9.24 -5.76 10.16
C GLU A 209 8.09 -6.36 9.36
N ARG A 210 6.88 -6.30 9.92
CA ARG A 210 5.70 -6.95 9.35
C ARG A 210 4.83 -5.97 8.57
N MET A 211 5.05 -5.91 7.26
CA MET A 211 4.17 -5.20 6.34
C MET A 211 2.80 -5.91 6.28
N LEU A 212 1.80 -5.34 6.96
CA LEU A 212 0.42 -5.82 6.90
C LEU A 212 -0.33 -5.17 5.73
N TYR A 213 -1.21 -5.91 5.08
CA TYR A 213 -2.25 -5.36 4.22
C TYR A 213 -3.58 -5.94 4.67
N VAL A 214 -4.52 -5.12 5.12
CA VAL A 214 -5.80 -5.58 5.67
C VAL A 214 -6.98 -4.81 5.08
N VAL A 215 -8.10 -5.50 4.85
CA VAL A 215 -9.38 -4.89 4.47
C VAL A 215 -10.35 -4.99 5.64
N GLU A 216 -10.60 -3.85 6.29
CA GLU A 216 -11.48 -3.72 7.45
C GLU A 216 -12.69 -2.86 7.04
N ASN A 217 -13.92 -3.32 7.27
CA ASN A 217 -15.15 -2.59 6.90
C ASN A 217 -15.20 -2.10 5.43
N GLY A 218 -14.71 -2.92 4.49
CA GLY A 218 -14.62 -2.59 3.06
C GLY A 218 -13.52 -1.57 2.71
N SER A 219 -12.60 -1.33 3.65
CA SER A 219 -11.55 -0.33 3.59
C SER A 219 -10.16 -0.94 3.67
N TYR A 220 -9.32 -0.67 2.67
CA TYR A 220 -7.94 -1.16 2.65
C TYR A 220 -7.03 -0.27 3.50
N ILE A 221 -6.50 -0.85 4.56
CA ILE A 221 -5.48 -0.28 5.42
C ILE A 221 -4.16 -0.91 4.98
N ALA A 222 -3.32 -0.09 4.34
CA ALA A 222 -1.92 -0.46 4.14
C ALA A 222 -1.19 -0.28 5.47
N ASP A 223 -0.45 -1.31 5.85
CA ASP A 223 0.59 -1.33 6.86
C ASP A 223 0.19 -0.82 8.26
N SER A 224 -0.38 -1.72 9.07
CA SER A 224 -0.75 -1.39 10.46
C SER A 224 0.38 -1.57 11.48
N GLN A 225 1.62 -1.88 11.08
CA GLN A 225 2.73 -2.14 12.02
C GLN A 225 3.98 -1.28 11.74
N GLY A 226 4.16 -0.78 10.51
CA GLY A 226 5.06 0.33 10.19
C GLY A 226 4.52 1.70 10.66
N PRO A 227 5.17 2.81 10.29
CA PRO A 227 5.08 4.11 10.98
C PRO A 227 3.80 4.93 10.72
N TRP A 228 2.63 4.29 10.73
CA TRP A 228 1.34 4.93 10.53
C TRP A 228 0.84 5.55 11.83
N ILE A 229 1.03 6.86 11.96
CA ILE A 229 0.47 7.62 13.07
C ILE A 229 -1.04 7.73 12.86
N TYR A 230 -1.81 7.05 13.72
CA TYR A 230 -3.25 7.30 13.85
C TYR A 230 -3.44 8.70 14.46
N SER A 231 -3.97 9.63 13.68
CA SER A 231 -4.17 11.02 14.09
C SER A 231 -5.56 11.48 13.67
N ASN A 232 -6.33 12.01 14.63
CA ASN A 232 -7.68 12.56 14.41
C ASN A 232 -8.65 11.61 13.65
N GLY A 233 -8.58 10.31 13.93
CA GLY A 233 -9.45 9.31 13.30
C GLY A 233 -8.98 8.80 11.93
N GLN A 234 -7.77 9.15 11.50
CA GLN A 234 -7.21 8.76 10.21
C GLN A 234 -5.84 8.08 10.35
N TYR A 235 -5.59 7.08 9.51
CA TYR A 235 -4.28 6.45 9.34
C TYR A 235 -3.44 7.23 8.32
N VAL A 236 -2.25 7.70 8.71
CA VAL A 236 -1.38 8.52 7.86
C VAL A 236 -0.07 7.81 7.55
N ALA A 237 0.19 7.52 6.28
CA ALA A 237 1.44 6.94 5.80
C ALA A 237 2.63 7.85 6.12
N TYR A 238 3.56 7.38 6.95
CA TYR A 238 4.87 8.01 7.10
C TYR A 238 5.86 7.40 6.11
N THR A 239 5.85 7.93 4.89
CA THR A 239 6.99 7.81 3.98
C THR A 239 7.85 9.08 4.06
N SER A 240 9.11 8.91 4.45
CA SER A 240 10.14 9.95 4.49
C SER A 240 10.63 10.27 3.07
N GLY A 241 9.90 11.12 2.35
CA GLY A 241 10.31 11.56 1.02
C GLY A 241 9.37 12.58 0.37
N ASN A 242 9.91 13.37 -0.55
CA ASN A 242 9.21 14.43 -1.31
C ASN A 242 8.34 13.87 -2.45
N MET A 243 7.63 12.77 -2.21
CA MET A 243 6.83 12.06 -3.22
C MET A 243 5.37 11.90 -2.79
N GLN A 244 4.54 11.54 -3.77
CA GLN A 244 3.09 11.43 -3.63
C GLN A 244 2.73 10.44 -2.51
N ARG A 245 1.74 10.78 -1.69
CA ARG A 245 1.25 9.94 -0.59
C ARG A 245 -0.15 9.46 -0.89
N TYR A 246 -0.38 8.16 -0.77
CA TYR A 246 -1.72 7.61 -0.69
C TYR A 246 -2.20 7.76 0.76
N ARG A 247 -3.45 8.15 0.96
CA ARG A 247 -4.14 8.21 2.26
C ARG A 247 -5.44 7.44 2.15
N TYR A 248 -5.80 6.70 3.18
CA TYR A 248 -7.11 6.07 3.23
C TYR A 248 -8.05 6.85 4.16
N GLU A 249 -9.19 7.31 3.63
CA GLU A 249 -10.19 8.05 4.40
C GLU A 249 -11.59 7.87 3.79
N ASN A 250 -12.64 7.89 4.61
CA ASN A 250 -14.05 7.88 4.15
C ASN A 250 -14.41 6.72 3.19
N GLY A 251 -13.79 5.54 3.33
CA GLY A 251 -14.01 4.41 2.43
C GLY A 251 -13.31 4.54 1.06
N GLN A 252 -12.26 5.36 0.99
CA GLN A 252 -11.57 5.74 -0.24
C GLN A 252 -10.04 5.80 -0.07
N LEU A 253 -9.32 5.19 -1.00
CA LEU A 253 -7.88 5.39 -1.16
C LEU A 253 -7.66 6.64 -2.01
N ASN A 254 -7.17 7.72 -1.41
CA ASN A 254 -6.95 9.01 -2.05
C ASN A 254 -5.46 9.26 -2.31
N LEU A 255 -5.13 9.68 -3.53
CA LEU A 255 -3.80 10.16 -3.88
C LEU A 255 -3.67 11.64 -3.48
N TYR A 256 -2.65 11.94 -2.69
CA TYR A 256 -2.26 13.28 -2.29
C TYR A 256 -0.89 13.65 -2.83
N ARG A 257 -0.77 14.86 -3.38
CA ARG A 257 0.51 15.43 -3.80
C ARG A 257 0.90 16.54 -2.83
N GLN A 258 2.13 16.46 -2.33
CA GLN A 258 2.74 17.55 -1.59
C GLN A 258 2.90 18.74 -2.53
N ARG A 259 2.41 19.91 -2.10
CA ARG A 259 2.63 21.19 -2.77
C ARG A 259 3.34 22.12 -1.80
N TYR A 260 4.14 23.01 -2.36
CA TYR A 260 4.80 24.09 -1.65
C TYR A 260 4.01 25.38 -1.90
N SER A 261 3.61 26.07 -0.84
CA SER A 261 3.05 27.42 -0.90
C SER A 261 4.07 28.37 -0.30
N SER A 262 4.54 29.35 -1.07
CA SER A 262 5.20 30.55 -0.56
C SER A 262 4.26 31.73 -0.77
N ASN A 263 3.67 32.24 0.31
CA ASN A 263 2.64 33.27 0.24
C ASN A 263 3.26 34.66 0.03
N GLY A 264 3.95 34.85 -1.10
CA GLY A 264 4.71 36.05 -1.46
C GLY A 264 6.02 36.27 -0.69
N SER A 265 6.25 35.55 0.42
CA SER A 265 7.45 35.66 1.25
C SER A 265 8.12 34.29 1.47
N PRO A 266 9.46 34.17 1.30
CA PRO A 266 10.18 32.94 1.59
C PRO A 266 10.17 32.57 3.09
N SER A 267 9.91 33.54 3.97
CA SER A 267 9.79 33.33 5.43
C SER A 267 8.48 32.66 5.85
N ASN A 268 7.44 32.70 5.01
CA ASN A 268 6.10 32.16 5.27
C ASN A 268 5.78 30.98 4.35
N ALA A 269 6.80 30.23 3.93
CA ALA A 269 6.61 29.09 3.06
C ALA A 269 6.30 27.81 3.82
N TYR A 270 5.30 27.07 3.38
CA TYR A 270 4.87 25.81 4.00
C TYR A 270 4.52 24.76 2.95
N PHE A 271 4.74 23.49 3.31
CA PHE A 271 4.25 22.36 2.52
C PHE A 271 2.84 21.98 2.97
N TYR A 272 1.97 21.72 2.00
CA TYR A 272 0.60 21.26 2.24
C TYR A 272 0.25 20.11 1.30
N TRP A 273 -0.68 19.26 1.71
CA TRP A 273 -1.11 18.12 0.91
C TRP A 273 -2.38 18.49 0.14
N THR A 274 -2.33 18.40 -1.19
CA THR A 274 -3.50 18.60 -2.05
C THR A 274 -4.02 17.25 -2.52
N HIS A 275 -5.33 17.02 -2.39
CA HIS A 275 -6.00 15.87 -3.01
C HIS A 275 -5.80 15.93 -4.54
N VAL A 276 -5.51 14.78 -5.15
CA VAL A 276 -5.27 14.66 -6.59
C VAL A 276 -6.37 13.83 -7.23
N ALA A 277 -6.60 12.62 -6.69
CA ALA A 277 -7.52 11.64 -7.22
C ALA A 277 -8.00 10.72 -6.10
N THR A 278 -9.14 10.07 -6.31
CA THR A 278 -9.49 8.87 -5.55
C THR A 278 -9.19 7.65 -6.41
N VAL A 279 -8.26 6.84 -5.93
CA VAL A 279 -7.64 5.70 -6.61
C VAL A 279 -8.51 4.46 -6.56
N ALA A 280 -9.08 4.20 -5.38
CA ALA A 280 -10.00 3.10 -5.14
C ALA A 280 -11.09 3.52 -4.15
N ARG A 281 -12.30 3.02 -4.35
CA ARG A 281 -13.42 3.15 -3.41
C ARG A 281 -14.03 1.76 -3.20
N TYR A 282 -14.68 1.55 -2.05
CA TYR A 282 -15.50 0.37 -1.74
C TYR A 282 -14.87 -0.96 -2.22
N ILE A 283 -13.77 -1.37 -1.56
CA ILE A 283 -13.21 -2.70 -1.75
C ILE A 283 -14.16 -3.67 -1.04
N SER A 284 -15.07 -4.28 -1.79
CA SER A 284 -16.24 -4.96 -1.23
C SER A 284 -15.99 -6.43 -0.85
N SER A 285 -14.77 -6.93 -1.02
CA SER A 285 -14.35 -8.25 -0.55
C SER A 285 -13.84 -8.12 0.89
N PRO A 286 -14.58 -8.61 1.91
CA PRO A 286 -14.17 -8.47 3.32
C PRO A 286 -13.05 -9.45 3.71
N GLN A 287 -12.74 -10.42 2.84
CA GLN A 287 -11.68 -11.40 3.03
C GLN A 287 -10.97 -11.68 1.70
N PRO A 288 -10.21 -10.70 1.16
CA PRO A 288 -9.67 -10.81 -0.18
C PRO A 288 -8.43 -11.70 -0.27
N PHE A 289 -7.78 -12.03 0.85
CA PHE A 289 -6.56 -12.83 0.84
C PHE A 289 -6.88 -14.29 1.14
N TYR A 290 -6.24 -15.22 0.44
CA TYR A 290 -6.38 -16.65 0.70
C TYR A 290 -5.07 -17.41 0.42
N VAL A 291 -4.91 -18.58 1.03
CA VAL A 291 -3.84 -19.52 0.64
C VAL A 291 -4.43 -20.56 -0.30
N PRO A 292 -4.05 -20.60 -1.59
CA PRO A 292 -4.55 -21.61 -2.52
C PRO A 292 -4.18 -23.02 -2.06
N LEU A 293 -4.94 -24.03 -2.49
CA LEU A 293 -4.65 -25.43 -2.19
C LEU A 293 -3.93 -26.08 -3.37
N ASN A 294 -2.97 -26.95 -3.06
CA ASN A 294 -2.33 -27.80 -4.06
C ASN A 294 -3.25 -28.96 -4.48
N SER A 295 -2.82 -29.78 -5.45
CA SER A 295 -3.57 -30.94 -5.95
C SER A 295 -3.84 -32.02 -4.89
N GLY A 296 -3.12 -32.02 -3.76
CA GLY A 296 -3.36 -32.88 -2.61
C GLY A 296 -4.30 -32.27 -1.55
N GLY A 297 -4.90 -31.11 -1.82
CA GLY A 297 -5.80 -30.42 -0.89
C GLY A 297 -5.11 -29.78 0.32
N THR A 298 -3.78 -29.75 0.36
CA THR A 298 -3.02 -29.07 1.42
C THR A 298 -2.64 -27.65 0.98
N PRO A 299 -2.35 -26.72 1.91
CA PRO A 299 -2.04 -25.33 1.57
C PRO A 299 -0.81 -25.23 0.67
N ASP A 300 -0.95 -24.59 -0.48
CA ASP A 300 0.18 -24.28 -1.35
C ASP A 300 0.89 -23.02 -0.85
N THR A 301 1.77 -23.22 0.13
CA THR A 301 2.66 -22.21 0.69
C THR A 301 3.79 -21.84 -0.28
N ARG A 302 3.47 -21.63 -1.57
CA ARG A 302 4.28 -20.90 -2.56
C ARG A 302 3.57 -19.64 -3.07
N TYR A 303 2.25 -19.59 -2.96
CA TYR A 303 1.43 -18.52 -3.51
C TYR A 303 0.56 -17.84 -2.45
N VAL A 304 0.27 -16.55 -2.65
CA VAL A 304 -0.83 -15.85 -1.99
C VAL A 304 -1.91 -15.59 -3.04
N GLY A 305 -3.12 -16.06 -2.77
CA GLY A 305 -4.30 -15.74 -3.54
C GLY A 305 -4.87 -14.37 -3.14
N VAL A 306 -5.22 -13.57 -4.14
CA VAL A 306 -5.85 -12.26 -3.96
C VAL A 306 -7.13 -12.21 -4.79
N ASN A 307 -8.27 -12.05 -4.12
CA ASN A 307 -9.61 -11.93 -4.69
C ASN A 307 -10.25 -10.61 -4.24
N LEU A 308 -9.96 -9.54 -4.98
CA LEU A 308 -10.43 -8.18 -4.72
C LEU A 308 -11.56 -7.82 -5.68
N THR A 309 -12.67 -7.35 -5.12
CA THR A 309 -13.71 -6.64 -5.86
C THR A 309 -13.65 -5.16 -5.51
N ALA A 310 -13.36 -4.32 -6.50
CA ALA A 310 -13.41 -2.86 -6.35
C ALA A 310 -14.62 -2.30 -7.11
N ARG A 311 -15.29 -1.32 -6.51
CA ARG A 311 -16.37 -0.58 -7.16
C ARG A 311 -16.15 0.90 -6.88
N ASP A 312 -16.02 1.70 -7.93
CA ASP A 312 -16.19 3.14 -7.81
C ASP A 312 -17.68 3.50 -8.01
N PRO A 313 -18.44 3.84 -6.95
CA PRO A 313 -19.81 4.29 -7.07
C PRO A 313 -19.90 5.79 -7.38
N SER A 314 -18.77 6.48 -7.58
CA SER A 314 -18.80 7.78 -8.23
C SER A 314 -19.41 7.60 -9.60
N SER A 315 -20.61 8.15 -9.80
CA SER A 315 -20.91 8.59 -11.14
C SER A 315 -20.02 9.79 -11.41
N SER A 316 -19.03 9.70 -12.30
CA SER A 316 -18.38 10.92 -12.79
C SER A 316 -19.43 11.79 -13.52
N ASN A 317 -19.16 13.09 -13.66
CA ASN A 317 -20.11 14.23 -13.67
C ASN A 317 -21.35 14.22 -14.61
N ARG A 318 -21.63 13.16 -15.35
CA ARG A 318 -22.87 12.90 -16.10
C ARG A 318 -23.31 11.45 -15.93
N GLY A 319 -23.45 10.99 -14.69
CA GLY A 319 -24.33 9.87 -14.35
C GLY A 319 -23.98 8.43 -14.79
N TYR A 320 -22.77 8.10 -15.27
CA TYR A 320 -22.38 6.69 -15.48
C TYR A 320 -21.47 6.22 -14.33
N LEU A 321 -21.77 5.06 -13.77
CA LEU A 321 -20.96 4.43 -12.73
C LEU A 321 -19.75 3.72 -13.36
N ALA A 322 -18.65 3.58 -12.62
CA ALA A 322 -17.60 2.66 -13.04
C ALA A 322 -18.11 1.21 -12.96
N THR A 323 -17.69 0.38 -13.92
CA THR A 323 -17.89 -1.06 -13.86
C THR A 323 -17.13 -1.62 -12.66
N ALA A 324 -17.76 -2.50 -11.88
CA ALA A 324 -17.06 -3.20 -10.81
C ALA A 324 -15.97 -4.10 -11.40
N SER A 325 -14.74 -4.00 -10.89
CA SER A 325 -13.62 -4.84 -11.30
C SER A 325 -13.43 -5.99 -10.32
N LEU A 326 -13.26 -7.20 -10.85
CA LEU A 326 -12.86 -8.38 -10.11
C LEU A 326 -11.40 -8.69 -10.47
N LEU A 327 -10.53 -8.63 -9.47
CA LEU A 327 -9.15 -9.10 -9.57
C LEU A 327 -9.05 -10.41 -8.77
N ASN A 328 -9.00 -11.54 -9.47
CA ASN A 328 -8.71 -12.84 -8.89
C ASN A 328 -7.36 -13.32 -9.47
N THR A 329 -6.32 -13.32 -8.64
CA THR A 329 -4.95 -13.66 -9.04
C THR A 329 -4.22 -14.44 -7.95
N GLN A 330 -3.14 -15.11 -8.33
CA GLN A 330 -2.21 -15.77 -7.41
C GLN A 330 -0.81 -15.19 -7.62
N ILE A 331 -0.13 -14.84 -6.54
CA ILE A 331 1.19 -14.21 -6.56
C ILE A 331 2.18 -15.18 -5.90
N ASP A 332 3.21 -15.60 -6.64
CA ASP A 332 4.32 -16.43 -6.11
C ASP A 332 5.19 -15.56 -5.20
N TYR A 333 5.40 -15.94 -3.93
CA TYR A 333 6.24 -15.14 -3.03
C TYR A 333 7.73 -15.49 -3.08
N ARG A 334 8.13 -16.54 -3.83
CA ARG A 334 9.54 -16.95 -3.98
C ARG A 334 10.12 -16.60 -5.35
N SER A 335 9.33 -16.06 -6.26
CA SER A 335 9.81 -15.68 -7.59
C SER A 335 10.61 -14.36 -7.51
N ARG A 336 11.93 -14.43 -7.74
CA ARG A 336 12.73 -13.22 -7.91
C ARG A 336 12.45 -12.62 -9.29
N ILE A 337 11.76 -11.49 -9.34
CA ILE A 337 11.86 -10.61 -10.51
C ILE A 337 13.31 -10.14 -10.58
N CYS A 338 14.01 -10.51 -11.67
CA CYS A 338 15.30 -9.93 -11.98
C CYS A 338 15.13 -8.41 -12.13
N LEU A 339 15.88 -7.63 -11.34
CA LEU A 339 15.84 -6.15 -11.35
C LEU A 339 16.37 -5.52 -12.67
N TYR A 340 16.72 -6.35 -13.65
CA TYR A 340 17.15 -5.97 -14.98
C TYR A 340 16.38 -6.78 -16.03
N GLN A 341 15.76 -6.07 -16.97
CA GLN A 341 15.34 -6.55 -18.30
C GLN A 341 16.15 -5.77 -19.34
#